data_AF-Q0RC31-F1
#
_entry.id   AF-Q0RC31-F1
#
_cell.length_a   1.000
_cell.length_b   1.000
_cell.length_c   1.000
_cell.angle_alpha   90.00
_cell.angle_beta   90.00
_cell.angle_gamma   90.00
#
_symmetry.space_group_name_H-M   'P 1'
#
loop_
_entity.id
_entity.type
_entity.pdbx_description
1 polymer ?
#
loop_
_entity_poly.entity_id
_entity_poly.type
_entity_poly.pdbx_seq_one_letter_code
_entity_poly.pdbx_strand_id
1 'polypeptide(L)'
;MTRERRELLLDTFRIVHWMNARKITSQELAVRLEIGEEEFGQLLAKDEFDVADDFAELLVRQLGIELPQISVGTGKNVVVLRTAAEMRATCRAVRRDGIHFYNYYTMAAPAGRVAPVILDILCPADRLPALNNGHLEPAITVNLGPGDINGRWGTELTAATWRRMRAGTSAVPWVAGDSYVEPSFCPHTYSLATDVPARIISYTGRSGLQALVEETNSWADHAFEAMVESVSDGSPAAILRSVLARRGHDLTSLARQTGIPQERLADTADLTLDEVRAVARVLATDYRILLPAMREHDQVGKTFRSVESSVASIRPFRSYEVASLAAAPHLPDLTGLYMHVDNGTPKPVLDLCDFAEAHYLVLDGEITLWWRQESGRRQESGRQQESDGIGSARLTGDGSAWVSPFVAHGWSGSGSVVKLGSGKHLSYVDYLELSNTFQAQRVLRRGRRDRLGWGYDGQKGAPG
;
A
#
# COMPACT_ATOMS: atom_id res chain seq x y z
N MET A 1 12.58 41.87 -9.23
CA MET A 1 11.92 40.68 -8.65
C MET A 1 12.93 39.56 -8.61
N THR A 2 13.64 39.44 -7.50
CA THR A 2 14.51 38.30 -7.21
C THR A 2 13.61 37.08 -7.00
N ARG A 3 13.70 36.10 -7.90
CA ARG A 3 13.17 34.75 -7.65
C ARG A 3 13.85 34.26 -6.38
N GLU A 4 13.11 34.02 -5.31
CA GLU A 4 13.66 33.35 -4.13
C GLU A 4 14.31 32.05 -4.63
N ARG A 5 15.62 31.89 -4.37
CA ARG A 5 16.32 30.63 -4.67
C ARG A 5 15.65 29.56 -3.81
N ARG A 6 14.92 28.66 -4.47
CA ARG A 6 14.41 27.48 -3.82
C ARG A 6 15.57 26.51 -3.69
N GLU A 7 15.75 25.97 -2.49
CA GLU A 7 16.68 24.90 -2.22
C GLU A 7 15.94 23.56 -2.34
N LEU A 8 16.57 22.60 -3.00
CA LEU A 8 16.07 21.25 -3.20
C LEU A 8 16.93 20.26 -2.44
N LEU A 9 16.26 19.44 -1.64
CA LEU A 9 16.90 18.34 -0.91
C LEU A 9 17.03 17.11 -1.80
N LEU A 10 18.27 16.67 -2.04
CA LEU A 10 18.59 15.51 -2.88
C LEU A 10 19.01 14.29 -2.05
N ASP A 11 18.72 13.10 -2.57
CA ASP A 11 19.05 11.80 -1.98
C ASP A 11 20.32 11.23 -2.63
N THR A 12 21.42 11.16 -1.85
CA THR A 12 22.70 10.66 -2.34
C THR A 12 22.63 9.23 -2.87
N PHE A 13 21.83 8.35 -2.25
CA PHE A 13 21.70 6.97 -2.72
C PHE A 13 21.17 6.92 -4.15
N ARG A 14 20.19 7.77 -4.47
CA ARG A 14 19.60 7.85 -5.81
C ARG A 14 20.58 8.41 -6.83
N ILE A 15 21.36 9.43 -6.45
CA ILE A 15 22.40 10.00 -7.31
C ILE A 15 23.44 8.94 -7.66
N VAL A 16 24.00 8.26 -6.66
CA VAL A 16 25.01 7.20 -6.84
C VAL A 16 24.45 6.03 -7.66
N HIS A 17 23.18 5.67 -7.45
CA HIS A 17 22.48 4.68 -8.28
C HIS A 17 22.51 5.05 -9.76
N TRP A 18 22.12 6.28 -10.10
CA TRP A 18 22.09 6.75 -11.49
C TRP A 18 23.48 6.92 -12.10
N MET A 19 24.46 7.39 -11.32
CA MET A 19 25.86 7.39 -11.75
C MET A 19 26.33 5.99 -12.17
N ASN A 20 26.07 4.97 -11.35
CA ASN A 20 26.42 3.59 -11.67
C ASN A 20 25.62 3.03 -12.85
N ALA A 21 24.33 3.36 -12.97
CA ALA A 21 23.50 2.97 -14.10
C ALA A 21 24.03 3.54 -15.43
N ARG A 22 24.58 4.76 -15.40
CA ARG A 22 25.17 5.46 -16.56
C ARG A 22 26.68 5.20 -16.74
N LYS A 23 27.31 4.48 -15.81
CA LYS A 23 28.77 4.23 -15.79
C LYS A 23 29.60 5.51 -15.75
N ILE A 24 29.12 6.52 -15.02
CA ILE A 24 29.79 7.82 -14.84
C ILE A 24 30.47 7.81 -13.47
N THR A 25 31.76 8.15 -13.40
CA THR A 25 32.49 8.27 -12.12
C THR A 25 32.16 9.58 -11.39
N SER A 26 32.45 9.66 -10.09
CA SER A 26 32.30 10.92 -9.35
C SER A 26 33.14 12.05 -9.94
N GLN A 27 34.36 11.74 -10.40
CA GLN A 27 35.24 12.67 -11.08
C GLN A 27 34.67 13.17 -12.41
N GLU A 28 34.20 12.26 -13.27
CA GLU A 28 33.59 12.62 -14.55
C GLU A 28 32.35 13.49 -14.37
N LEU A 29 31.51 13.15 -13.38
CA LEU A 29 30.32 13.93 -13.10
C LEU A 29 30.66 15.30 -12.53
N ALA A 30 31.62 15.40 -11.60
CA ALA A 30 32.08 16.68 -11.06
C ALA A 30 32.56 17.64 -12.16
N VAL A 31 33.33 17.12 -13.14
CA VAL A 31 33.75 17.90 -14.32
C VAL A 31 32.56 18.42 -15.12
N ARG A 32 31.53 17.59 -15.36
CA ARG A 32 30.32 17.98 -16.11
C ARG A 32 29.41 18.95 -15.34
N LEU A 33 29.52 18.97 -14.02
CA LEU A 33 28.79 19.87 -13.13
C LEU A 33 29.56 21.16 -12.83
N GLU A 34 30.78 21.30 -13.36
CA GLU A 34 31.66 22.44 -13.11
C GLU A 34 31.91 22.68 -11.61
N ILE A 35 31.99 21.60 -10.83
CA ILE A 35 32.26 21.60 -9.38
C ILE A 35 33.58 20.86 -9.09
N GLY A 36 34.30 21.27 -8.03
CA GLY A 36 35.53 20.59 -7.63
C GLY A 36 35.27 19.13 -7.22
N GLU A 37 36.18 18.22 -7.58
CA GLU A 37 36.06 16.78 -7.25
C GLU A 37 35.94 16.53 -5.75
N GLU A 38 36.75 17.22 -4.94
CA GLU A 38 36.69 17.13 -3.48
C GLU A 38 35.37 17.67 -2.91
N GLU A 39 34.88 18.78 -3.46
CA GLU A 39 33.61 19.40 -3.07
C GLU A 39 32.43 18.48 -3.38
N PHE A 40 32.41 17.89 -4.58
CA PHE A 40 31.39 16.92 -4.95
C PHE A 40 31.48 15.65 -4.09
N GLY A 41 32.69 15.17 -3.79
CA GLY A 41 32.91 14.06 -2.86
C GLY A 41 32.34 14.34 -1.46
N GLN A 42 32.45 15.57 -0.96
CA GLN A 42 31.86 15.99 0.32
C GLN A 42 30.32 16.02 0.28
N LEU A 43 29.72 16.40 -0.86
CA LEU A 43 28.27 16.30 -1.04
C LEU A 43 27.81 14.84 -1.00
N LEU A 44 28.49 13.96 -1.76
CA LEU A 44 28.19 12.52 -1.80
C LEU A 44 28.49 11.79 -0.48
N ALA A 45 29.22 12.39 0.46
CA ALA A 45 29.40 11.81 1.80
C ALA A 45 28.14 11.92 2.67
N LYS A 46 27.26 12.89 2.40
CA LYS A 46 26.03 13.15 3.15
C LYS A 46 24.93 12.15 2.75
N ASP A 47 23.98 11.88 3.65
CA ASP A 47 22.76 11.11 3.32
C ASP A 47 21.93 11.85 2.28
N GLU A 48 21.76 13.14 2.54
CA GLU A 48 20.90 14.06 1.82
C GLU A 48 21.60 15.42 1.85
N PHE A 49 21.42 16.24 0.83
CA PHE A 49 22.00 17.59 0.78
C PHE A 49 21.15 18.56 -0.03
N ASP A 50 21.11 19.80 0.42
CA ASP A 50 20.40 20.89 -0.24
C ASP A 50 21.26 21.50 -1.34
N VAL A 51 20.64 21.78 -2.48
CA VAL A 51 21.25 22.48 -3.62
C VAL A 51 20.29 23.50 -4.22
N ALA A 52 20.84 24.46 -4.97
CA ALA A 52 20.01 25.35 -5.78
C ALA A 52 19.33 24.61 -6.93
N ASP A 53 18.14 25.06 -7.32
CA ASP A 53 17.35 24.53 -8.46
C ASP A 53 18.20 24.32 -9.73
N ASP A 54 18.96 25.33 -10.15
CA ASP A 54 19.79 25.28 -11.37
C ASP A 54 20.84 24.16 -11.32
N PHE A 55 21.40 23.88 -10.13
CA PHE A 55 22.36 22.79 -9.95
C PHE A 55 21.67 21.43 -10.03
N ALA A 56 20.49 21.29 -9.42
CA ALA A 56 19.71 20.06 -9.51
C ALA A 56 19.29 19.78 -10.98
N GLU A 57 18.87 20.80 -11.72
CA GLU A 57 18.54 20.71 -13.14
C GLU A 57 19.74 20.33 -14.01
N LEU A 58 20.93 20.85 -13.70
CA LEU A 58 22.15 20.43 -14.38
C LEU A 58 22.47 18.97 -14.07
N LEU A 59 22.39 18.57 -12.80
CA LEU A 59 22.65 17.20 -12.36
C LEU A 59 21.77 16.17 -13.07
N VAL A 60 20.46 16.38 -13.09
CA VAL A 60 19.52 15.43 -13.72
C VAL A 60 19.72 15.36 -15.22
N ARG A 61 20.06 16.48 -15.87
CA ARG A 61 20.40 16.54 -17.28
C ARG A 61 21.66 15.75 -17.61
N GLN A 62 22.71 15.88 -16.80
CA GLN A 62 23.96 15.12 -17.00
C GLN A 62 23.77 13.61 -16.78
N LEU A 63 22.82 13.21 -15.94
CA LEU A 63 22.45 11.82 -15.69
C LEU A 63 21.38 11.29 -16.67
N GLY A 64 20.75 12.17 -17.46
CA GLY A 64 19.65 11.83 -18.36
C GLY A 64 18.45 11.25 -17.63
N ILE A 65 18.01 11.93 -16.59
CA ILE A 65 16.90 11.55 -15.70
C ILE A 65 16.06 12.79 -15.33
N GLU A 66 14.94 12.55 -14.65
CA GLU A 66 14.04 13.58 -14.13
C GLU A 66 14.30 13.86 -12.64
N LEU A 67 14.04 15.09 -12.20
CA LEU A 67 14.27 15.54 -10.83
C LEU A 67 13.64 14.66 -9.73
N PRO A 68 12.39 14.18 -9.86
CA PRO A 68 11.78 13.29 -8.85
C PRO A 68 12.56 11.99 -8.62
N GLN A 69 13.41 11.58 -9.56
CA GLN A 69 14.21 10.36 -9.45
C GLN A 69 15.42 10.51 -8.53
N ILE A 70 15.77 11.73 -8.09
CA ILE A 70 16.86 12.00 -7.12
C ILE A 70 16.43 12.82 -5.90
N SER A 71 15.26 13.46 -5.92
CA SER A 71 14.75 14.20 -4.75
C SER A 71 14.38 13.28 -3.58
N VAL A 72 14.55 13.77 -2.35
CA VAL A 72 14.10 13.06 -1.14
C VAL A 72 12.57 12.94 -1.11
N GLY A 73 12.07 11.80 -0.63
CA GLY A 73 10.64 11.58 -0.39
C GLY A 73 10.12 12.24 0.89
N THR A 74 8.83 12.09 1.16
CA THR A 74 8.19 12.57 2.40
C THR A 74 8.82 11.92 3.64
N GLY A 75 8.97 12.69 4.73
CA GLY A 75 9.88 12.43 5.87
C GLY A 75 9.81 11.08 6.60
N LYS A 76 10.81 10.85 7.47
CA LYS A 76 11.09 9.62 8.24
C LYS A 76 10.12 9.41 9.41
N ASN A 77 8.82 9.53 9.16
CA ASN A 77 7.80 9.33 10.20
C ASN A 77 7.71 7.83 10.54
N VAL A 78 7.78 7.53 11.84
CA VAL A 78 7.57 6.19 12.40
C VAL A 78 6.09 5.98 12.73
N VAL A 79 5.44 7.03 13.26
CA VAL A 79 4.01 7.09 13.56
C VAL A 79 3.48 8.48 13.20
N VAL A 80 2.26 8.54 12.66
CA VAL A 80 1.51 9.77 12.46
C VAL A 80 0.19 9.63 13.19
N LEU A 81 -0.21 10.67 13.92
CA LEU A 81 -1.41 10.66 14.76
C LEU A 81 -2.39 11.72 14.27
N ARG A 82 -3.67 11.48 14.53
CA ARG A 82 -4.73 12.47 14.38
C ARG A 82 -5.78 12.24 15.45
N THR A 83 -5.97 13.23 16.31
CA THR A 83 -7.01 13.23 17.33
C THR A 83 -8.40 13.32 16.70
N ALA A 84 -9.43 12.97 17.47
CA ALA A 84 -10.82 13.10 17.05
C ALA A 84 -11.19 14.54 16.64
N ALA A 85 -10.66 15.55 17.35
CA ALA A 85 -10.91 16.95 17.03
C ALA A 85 -10.26 17.37 15.71
N GLU A 86 -9.01 16.95 15.48
CA GLU A 86 -8.30 17.22 14.22
C GLU A 86 -8.97 16.51 13.04
N MET A 87 -9.43 15.26 13.22
CA MET A 87 -10.19 14.54 12.21
C MET A 87 -11.48 15.29 11.85
N ARG A 88 -12.27 15.72 12.84
CA ARG A 88 -13.49 16.49 12.61
C ARG A 88 -13.23 17.82 11.90
N ALA A 89 -12.09 18.47 12.19
CA ALA A 89 -11.69 19.70 11.52
C ALA A 89 -11.40 19.51 10.01
N THR A 90 -11.21 18.27 9.54
CA THR A 90 -11.04 17.98 8.10
C THR A 90 -12.35 17.82 7.32
N CYS A 91 -13.50 18.01 7.97
CA CYS A 91 -14.82 17.81 7.38
C CYS A 91 -14.98 18.56 6.05
N ARG A 92 -15.41 17.84 5.02
CA ARG A 92 -15.72 18.38 3.70
C ARG A 92 -17.08 17.89 3.23
N ALA A 93 -18.03 18.82 3.09
CA ALA A 93 -19.34 18.53 2.52
C ALA A 93 -19.23 18.24 1.02
N VAL A 94 -19.92 17.21 0.55
CA VAL A 94 -20.04 16.87 -0.87
C VAL A 94 -21.49 16.97 -1.27
N ARG A 95 -21.77 17.78 -2.29
CA ARG A 95 -23.08 17.85 -2.94
C ARG A 95 -23.10 16.97 -4.18
N ARG A 96 -24.15 16.16 -4.30
CA ARG A 96 -24.41 15.28 -5.44
C ARG A 96 -25.91 15.13 -5.57
N ASP A 97 -26.41 15.08 -6.80
CA ASP A 97 -27.85 14.91 -7.07
C ASP A 97 -28.72 15.98 -6.35
N GLY A 98 -28.23 17.22 -6.32
CA GLY A 98 -28.91 18.37 -5.69
C GLY A 98 -28.88 18.42 -4.16
N ILE A 99 -28.50 17.34 -3.47
CA ILE A 99 -28.51 17.24 -2.00
C ILE A 99 -27.11 17.34 -1.38
N HIS A 100 -27.06 17.59 -0.07
CA HIS A 100 -25.85 17.34 0.73
C HIS A 100 -25.75 15.83 0.94
N PHE A 101 -24.82 15.20 0.23
CA PHE A 101 -24.82 13.76 0.03
C PHE A 101 -23.92 13.04 1.04
N TYR A 102 -22.74 13.61 1.30
CA TYR A 102 -21.77 13.10 2.28
C TYR A 102 -21.09 14.25 3.02
N ASN A 103 -20.58 13.95 4.21
CA ASN A 103 -19.38 14.62 4.74
C ASN A 103 -18.20 13.66 4.63
N TYR A 104 -17.05 14.15 4.22
CA TYR A 104 -15.78 13.40 4.23
C TYR A 104 -14.87 13.92 5.33
N TYR A 105 -14.22 12.99 6.02
CA TYR A 105 -13.17 13.26 6.99
C TYR A 105 -11.93 12.44 6.62
N THR A 106 -10.75 12.94 6.95
CA THR A 106 -9.48 12.23 6.68
C THR A 106 -8.86 11.73 7.98
N MET A 107 -8.43 10.47 7.95
CA MET A 107 -7.68 9.84 9.04
C MET A 107 -6.20 10.25 9.01
N ALA A 108 -5.43 9.84 10.02
CA ALA A 108 -3.99 10.02 10.07
C ALA A 108 -3.30 9.35 8.87
N ALA A 109 -2.40 10.07 8.20
CA ALA A 109 -1.50 9.56 7.18
C ALA A 109 -0.28 10.47 7.05
N PRO A 110 0.88 9.98 6.57
CA PRO A 110 2.03 10.83 6.26
C PRO A 110 1.67 11.89 5.22
N ALA A 111 2.29 13.07 5.31
CA ALA A 111 2.12 14.12 4.32
C ALA A 111 2.40 13.59 2.91
N GLY A 112 1.56 13.96 1.94
CA GLY A 112 1.68 13.51 0.54
C GLY A 112 1.23 12.07 0.28
N ARG A 113 0.73 11.34 1.28
CA ARG A 113 0.11 10.01 1.11
C ARG A 113 -1.41 10.12 1.11
N VAL A 114 -2.06 9.16 0.45
CA VAL A 114 -3.52 9.04 0.46
C VAL A 114 -3.97 8.65 1.86
N ALA A 115 -4.72 9.54 2.51
CA ALA A 115 -5.30 9.27 3.82
C ALA A 115 -6.60 8.47 3.67
N PRO A 116 -6.85 7.48 4.54
CA PRO A 116 -8.16 6.84 4.63
C PRO A 116 -9.25 7.85 4.94
N VAL A 117 -10.46 7.56 4.48
CA VAL A 117 -11.60 8.47 4.67
C VAL A 117 -12.71 7.85 5.50
N ILE A 118 -13.36 8.69 6.29
CA ILE A 118 -14.63 8.39 6.96
C ILE A 118 -15.70 9.25 6.29
N LEU A 119 -16.87 8.66 6.05
CA LEU A 119 -17.99 9.34 5.44
C LEU A 119 -19.20 9.34 6.36
N ASP A 120 -19.85 10.48 6.54
CA ASP A 120 -21.25 10.51 6.96
C ASP A 120 -22.13 10.20 5.76
N ILE A 121 -23.06 9.26 5.90
CA ILE A 121 -24.01 8.91 4.84
C ILE A 121 -25.27 9.77 5.00
N LEU A 122 -25.49 10.71 4.07
CA LEU A 122 -26.57 11.71 4.20
C LEU A 122 -27.64 11.58 3.12
N CYS A 123 -27.42 10.76 2.08
CA CYS A 123 -28.48 10.41 1.14
C CYS A 123 -29.58 9.62 1.88
N PRO A 124 -30.83 10.10 1.90
CA PRO A 124 -31.89 9.49 2.69
C PRO A 124 -32.37 8.17 2.07
N ALA A 125 -33.07 7.35 2.88
CA ALA A 125 -33.53 6.02 2.49
C ALA A 125 -34.58 6.00 1.36
N ASP A 126 -35.32 7.10 1.20
CA ASP A 126 -36.33 7.30 0.15
C ASP A 126 -35.75 7.82 -1.17
N ARG A 127 -34.43 8.05 -1.24
CA ARG A 127 -33.73 8.49 -2.44
C ARG A 127 -32.73 7.43 -2.90
N LEU A 128 -32.83 7.06 -4.18
CA LEU A 128 -31.83 6.20 -4.79
C LEU A 128 -30.48 6.94 -4.92
N PRO A 129 -29.40 6.48 -4.27
CA PRO A 129 -28.14 7.20 -4.29
C PRO A 129 -27.50 7.21 -5.68
N ALA A 130 -26.96 8.36 -6.10
CA ALA A 130 -26.27 8.52 -7.38
C ALA A 130 -24.85 7.93 -7.35
N LEU A 131 -24.54 7.09 -8.34
CA LEU A 131 -23.23 6.43 -8.51
C LEU A 131 -22.11 7.46 -8.71
N ASN A 132 -20.89 7.08 -8.30
CA ASN A 132 -19.67 7.74 -8.78
C ASN A 132 -19.22 7.10 -10.11
N ASN A 133 -17.98 7.37 -10.53
CA ASN A 133 -17.38 6.82 -11.75
C ASN A 133 -16.52 5.57 -11.50
N GLY A 134 -16.43 5.09 -10.26
CA GLY A 134 -15.39 4.16 -9.82
C GLY A 134 -14.00 4.83 -9.75
N HIS A 135 -13.02 4.11 -9.21
CA HIS A 135 -11.61 4.51 -9.16
C HIS A 135 -10.69 3.30 -9.23
N LEU A 136 -9.43 3.50 -9.64
CA LEU A 136 -8.46 2.42 -9.84
C LEU A 136 -8.18 1.64 -8.53
N GLU A 137 -8.17 2.34 -7.40
CA GLU A 137 -7.85 1.76 -6.11
C GLU A 137 -8.96 0.81 -5.64
N PRO A 138 -8.66 -0.44 -5.28
CA PRO A 138 -9.61 -1.27 -4.55
C PRO A 138 -9.77 -0.74 -3.12
N ALA A 139 -10.89 -1.03 -2.47
CA ALA A 139 -11.15 -0.51 -1.12
C ALA A 139 -11.81 -1.52 -0.18
N ILE A 140 -11.42 -1.54 1.09
CA ILE A 140 -12.25 -2.12 2.15
C ILE A 140 -13.22 -1.03 2.61
N THR A 141 -14.52 -1.33 2.54
CA THR A 141 -15.55 -0.48 3.14
C THR A 141 -16.17 -1.17 4.33
N VAL A 142 -16.37 -0.42 5.41
CA VAL A 142 -16.94 -0.91 6.68
C VAL A 142 -18.09 -0.01 7.10
N ASN A 143 -19.27 -0.56 7.41
CA ASN A 143 -20.31 0.20 8.10
C ASN A 143 -19.92 0.36 9.58
N LEU A 144 -19.82 1.61 10.05
CA LEU A 144 -19.53 1.95 11.45
C LEU A 144 -20.80 2.11 12.29
N GLY A 145 -21.97 2.13 11.65
CA GLY A 145 -23.26 2.35 12.30
C GLY A 145 -23.45 3.81 12.76
N PRO A 146 -24.42 4.06 13.66
CA PRO A 146 -25.33 3.06 14.24
C PRO A 146 -26.41 2.54 13.28
N GLY A 147 -26.68 3.24 12.18
CA GLY A 147 -27.68 2.85 11.19
C GLY A 147 -27.18 1.86 10.14
N ASP A 148 -28.12 1.08 9.60
CA ASP A 148 -27.91 0.33 8.36
C ASP A 148 -27.82 1.28 7.16
N ILE A 149 -27.05 0.90 6.15
CA ILE A 149 -26.93 1.62 4.89
C ILE A 149 -27.27 0.71 3.71
N ASN A 150 -27.64 1.28 2.57
CA ASN A 150 -27.70 0.57 1.31
C ASN A 150 -26.43 0.84 0.51
N GLY A 151 -25.76 -0.21 0.05
CA GLY A 151 -24.72 -0.13 -0.97
C GLY A 151 -25.31 -0.36 -2.36
N ARG A 152 -24.89 0.46 -3.32
CA ARG A 152 -25.24 0.36 -4.74
C ARG A 152 -23.96 0.24 -5.57
N TRP A 153 -23.94 -0.72 -6.51
CA TRP A 153 -22.77 -1.04 -7.36
C TRP A 153 -23.10 -1.13 -8.86
N GLY A 154 -24.28 -0.64 -9.26
CA GLY A 154 -24.74 -0.76 -10.64
C GLY A 154 -25.94 0.14 -10.94
N THR A 155 -26.17 0.37 -12.22
CA THR A 155 -27.29 1.18 -12.71
C THR A 155 -28.61 0.48 -12.45
N GLU A 156 -28.72 -0.79 -12.85
CA GLU A 156 -29.83 -1.69 -12.53
C GLU A 156 -29.76 -2.18 -11.08
N LEU A 157 -30.92 -2.31 -10.42
CA LEU A 157 -31.02 -2.77 -9.03
C LEU A 157 -31.35 -4.27 -9.00
N THR A 158 -30.35 -5.07 -8.67
CA THR A 158 -30.42 -6.52 -8.52
C THR A 158 -29.85 -6.92 -7.15
N ALA A 159 -29.96 -8.20 -6.78
CA ALA A 159 -29.33 -8.70 -5.56
C ALA A 159 -27.79 -8.54 -5.55
N ALA A 160 -27.15 -8.49 -6.72
CA ALA A 160 -25.70 -8.26 -6.84
C ALA A 160 -25.35 -6.76 -6.71
N THR A 161 -26.17 -5.88 -7.30
CA THR A 161 -25.89 -4.44 -7.44
C THR A 161 -26.55 -3.57 -6.37
N TRP A 162 -27.41 -4.13 -5.50
CA TRP A 162 -28.05 -3.43 -4.39
C TRP A 162 -28.16 -4.34 -3.16
N ARG A 163 -27.55 -3.91 -2.04
CA ARG A 163 -27.54 -4.70 -0.82
C ARG A 163 -27.46 -3.80 0.41
N ARG A 164 -28.22 -4.15 1.44
CA ARG A 164 -28.09 -3.52 2.76
C ARG A 164 -26.80 -3.98 3.46
N MET A 165 -26.03 -3.04 3.98
CA MET A 165 -24.90 -3.27 4.88
C MET A 165 -25.34 -2.91 6.29
N ARG A 166 -25.36 -3.89 7.18
CA ARG A 166 -25.85 -3.71 8.54
C ARG A 166 -24.81 -3.09 9.45
N ALA A 167 -25.29 -2.32 10.42
CA ALA A 167 -24.49 -1.95 11.58
C ALA A 167 -24.31 -3.16 12.52
N GLY A 168 -23.33 -3.05 13.42
CA GLY A 168 -23.04 -4.04 14.45
C GLY A 168 -24.19 -4.22 15.45
N THR A 169 -24.05 -5.22 16.31
CA THR A 169 -25.04 -5.50 17.37
C THR A 169 -24.44 -5.23 18.74
N SER A 170 -25.28 -4.96 19.74
CA SER A 170 -24.84 -4.77 21.12
C SER A 170 -24.25 -6.02 21.77
N ALA A 171 -24.45 -7.21 21.18
CA ALA A 171 -23.88 -8.45 21.71
C ALA A 171 -22.35 -8.51 21.58
N VAL A 172 -21.80 -7.91 20.51
CA VAL A 172 -20.36 -7.80 20.26
C VAL A 172 -20.06 -6.37 19.78
N PRO A 173 -20.02 -5.39 20.71
CA PRO A 173 -20.05 -3.96 20.36
C PRO A 173 -18.81 -3.47 19.59
N TRP A 174 -17.69 -4.20 19.65
CA TRP A 174 -16.45 -3.88 18.95
C TRP A 174 -16.41 -4.37 17.49
N VAL A 175 -17.44 -5.12 17.04
CA VAL A 175 -17.67 -5.46 15.62
C VAL A 175 -18.70 -4.47 15.06
N ALA A 176 -18.21 -3.42 14.42
CA ALA A 176 -19.02 -2.23 14.10
C ALA A 176 -20.07 -2.43 12.99
N GLY A 177 -19.93 -3.44 12.11
CA GLY A 177 -20.88 -3.65 11.02
C GLY A 177 -20.40 -4.63 9.94
N ASP A 178 -21.20 -4.73 8.88
CA ASP A 178 -20.82 -5.45 7.67
C ASP A 178 -19.64 -4.75 6.97
N SER A 179 -18.82 -5.53 6.27
CA SER A 179 -17.73 -5.02 5.44
C SER A 179 -17.67 -5.70 4.09
N TYR A 180 -17.05 -5.05 3.11
CA TYR A 180 -16.83 -5.63 1.79
C TYR A 180 -15.55 -5.07 1.14
N VAL A 181 -14.98 -5.82 0.20
CA VAL A 181 -13.91 -5.33 -0.68
C VAL A 181 -14.53 -4.91 -2.00
N GLU A 182 -14.34 -3.64 -2.33
CA GLU A 182 -14.70 -3.06 -3.61
C GLU A 182 -13.62 -3.34 -4.66
N PRO A 183 -13.99 -3.86 -5.84
CA PRO A 183 -13.05 -4.06 -6.93
C PRO A 183 -12.77 -2.74 -7.67
N SER A 184 -11.58 -2.67 -8.27
CA SER A 184 -11.13 -1.54 -9.07
C SER A 184 -12.14 -1.15 -10.16
N PHE A 185 -12.35 0.15 -10.32
CA PHE A 185 -13.24 0.81 -11.27
C PHE A 185 -14.74 0.51 -11.13
N CYS A 186 -15.19 -0.20 -10.08
CA CYS A 186 -16.60 -0.44 -9.85
C CYS A 186 -17.31 0.86 -9.39
N PRO A 187 -18.29 1.39 -10.15
CA PRO A 187 -19.08 2.52 -9.70
C PRO A 187 -19.88 2.14 -8.45
N HIS A 188 -19.80 2.96 -7.41
CA HIS A 188 -20.46 2.68 -6.14
C HIS A 188 -20.97 3.94 -5.44
N THR A 189 -21.92 3.76 -4.53
CA THR A 189 -22.49 4.82 -3.69
C THR A 189 -23.33 4.24 -2.55
N TYR A 190 -23.73 5.09 -1.60
CA TYR A 190 -24.41 4.70 -0.38
C TYR A 190 -25.55 5.66 -0.03
N SER A 191 -26.62 5.10 0.53
CA SER A 191 -27.68 5.86 1.21
C SER A 191 -27.94 5.24 2.58
N LEU A 192 -28.63 5.96 3.45
CA LEU A 192 -29.19 5.35 4.66
C LEU A 192 -30.22 4.29 4.25
N ALA A 193 -30.35 3.23 5.07
CA ALA A 193 -31.42 2.25 4.90
C ALA A 193 -32.69 2.64 5.68
N THR A 194 -32.56 3.54 6.66
CA THR A 194 -33.62 4.09 7.50
C THR A 194 -33.32 5.58 7.78
N ASP A 195 -33.98 6.20 8.75
CA ASP A 195 -33.68 7.54 9.26
C ASP A 195 -32.53 7.57 10.29
N VAL A 196 -32.06 6.40 10.74
CA VAL A 196 -30.92 6.29 11.67
C VAL A 196 -29.63 6.68 10.94
N PRO A 197 -28.84 7.64 11.48
CA PRO A 197 -27.61 8.09 10.84
C PRO A 197 -26.56 6.96 10.82
N ALA A 198 -25.68 7.00 9.82
CA ALA A 198 -24.63 6.01 9.67
C ALA A 198 -23.35 6.64 9.12
N ARG A 199 -22.22 6.04 9.47
CA ARG A 199 -20.91 6.37 8.91
C ARG A 199 -20.25 5.13 8.31
N ILE A 200 -19.35 5.34 7.35
CA ILE A 200 -18.48 4.27 6.86
C ILE A 200 -17.01 4.68 6.95
N ILE A 201 -16.13 3.69 7.04
CA ILE A 201 -14.74 3.84 6.59
C ILE A 201 -14.69 3.37 5.14
N SER A 202 -14.02 4.15 4.28
CA SER A 202 -13.59 3.68 2.95
C SER A 202 -12.07 3.73 2.90
N TYR A 203 -11.44 2.56 2.93
CA TYR A 203 -9.99 2.39 2.97
C TYR A 203 -9.48 1.88 1.62
N THR A 204 -8.96 2.79 0.81
CA THR A 204 -8.37 2.48 -0.49
C THR A 204 -6.97 1.89 -0.32
N GLY A 205 -6.73 0.72 -0.91
CA GLY A 205 -5.40 0.15 -1.07
C GLY A 205 -4.73 0.65 -2.35
N ARG A 206 -3.40 0.57 -2.41
CA ARG A 206 -2.67 0.80 -3.68
C ARG A 206 -3.06 -0.30 -4.67
N SER A 207 -3.37 0.08 -5.90
CA SER A 207 -3.56 -0.89 -6.99
C SER A 207 -2.21 -1.49 -7.41
N GLY A 208 -2.14 -2.82 -7.47
CA GLY A 208 -0.98 -3.53 -8.04
C GLY A 208 -0.76 -3.21 -9.53
N LEU A 209 -1.78 -2.69 -10.22
CA LEU A 209 -1.71 -2.29 -11.62
C LEU A 209 -1.32 -0.83 -11.81
N GLN A 210 -1.22 -0.02 -10.74
CA GLN A 210 -1.00 1.43 -10.87
C GLN A 210 0.21 1.78 -11.75
N ALA A 211 1.37 1.14 -11.48
CA ALA A 211 2.58 1.44 -12.23
C ALA A 211 2.47 1.02 -13.71
N LEU A 212 1.77 -0.10 -13.99
CA LEU A 212 1.54 -0.55 -15.36
C LEU A 212 0.60 0.41 -16.08
N VAL A 213 -0.50 0.83 -15.45
CA VAL A 213 -1.46 1.79 -16.03
C VAL A 213 -0.77 3.11 -16.36
N GLU A 214 0.02 3.65 -15.42
CA GLU A 214 0.81 4.88 -15.61
C GLU A 214 1.76 4.76 -16.82
N GLU A 215 2.49 3.64 -16.93
CA GLU A 215 3.42 3.38 -18.03
C GLU A 215 2.68 3.24 -19.38
N THR A 216 1.58 2.49 -19.42
CA THR A 216 0.85 2.20 -20.66
C THR A 216 0.23 3.43 -21.31
N ASN A 217 -0.04 4.50 -20.54
CA ASN A 217 -0.52 5.77 -21.08
C ASN A 217 0.52 6.49 -21.96
N SER A 218 1.78 6.07 -21.92
CA SER A 218 2.85 6.60 -22.79
C SER A 218 3.07 5.76 -24.06
N TRP A 219 2.41 4.60 -24.17
CA TRP A 219 2.56 3.71 -25.31
C TRP A 219 1.73 4.18 -26.50
N ALA A 220 2.10 3.75 -27.70
CA ALA A 220 1.25 3.93 -28.87
C ALA A 220 -0.01 3.05 -28.74
N ASP A 221 -1.16 3.56 -29.18
CA ASP A 221 -2.46 2.86 -29.04
C ASP A 221 -2.43 1.41 -29.54
N HIS A 222 -1.86 1.15 -30.72
CA HIS A 222 -1.78 -0.19 -31.27
C HIS A 222 -0.95 -1.17 -30.41
N ALA A 223 0.05 -0.68 -29.68
CA ALA A 223 0.85 -1.50 -28.78
C ALA A 223 0.09 -1.81 -27.49
N PHE A 224 -0.70 -0.85 -26.99
CA PHE A 224 -1.62 -1.08 -25.88
C PHE A 224 -2.68 -2.13 -26.23
N GLU A 225 -3.33 -2.01 -27.39
CA GLU A 225 -4.32 -2.98 -27.86
C GLU A 225 -3.72 -4.38 -27.99
N ALA A 226 -2.52 -4.50 -28.57
CA ALA A 226 -1.81 -5.78 -28.65
C ALA A 226 -1.49 -6.37 -27.26
N MET A 227 -1.18 -5.53 -26.26
CA MET A 227 -0.99 -5.98 -24.89
C MET A 227 -2.29 -6.52 -24.30
N VAL A 228 -3.40 -5.78 -24.44
CA VAL A 228 -4.74 -6.17 -23.94
C VAL A 228 -5.16 -7.52 -24.54
N GLU A 229 -4.99 -7.70 -25.85
CA GLU A 229 -5.26 -8.98 -26.52
C GLU A 229 -4.36 -10.12 -25.99
N SER A 230 -3.08 -9.83 -25.73
CA SER A 230 -2.11 -10.84 -25.27
C SER A 230 -2.36 -11.34 -23.85
N VAL A 231 -2.77 -10.44 -22.94
CA VAL A 231 -3.02 -10.79 -21.54
C VAL A 231 -4.37 -11.47 -21.34
N SER A 232 -5.33 -11.24 -22.25
CA SER A 232 -6.70 -11.76 -22.13
C SER A 232 -7.28 -11.41 -20.75
N ASP A 233 -8.03 -12.32 -20.14
CA ASP A 233 -8.50 -12.29 -18.76
C ASP A 233 -7.42 -12.65 -17.71
N GLY A 234 -6.14 -12.64 -18.06
CA GLY A 234 -5.04 -13.04 -17.19
C GLY A 234 -4.92 -14.55 -16.98
N SER A 235 -5.41 -15.37 -17.92
CA SER A 235 -5.30 -16.82 -17.82
C SER A 235 -3.84 -17.31 -17.91
N PRO A 236 -3.46 -18.36 -17.15
CA PRO A 236 -2.13 -18.97 -17.22
C PRO A 236 -1.68 -19.38 -18.64
N ALA A 237 -2.61 -19.83 -19.49
CA ALA A 237 -2.32 -20.16 -20.88
C ALA A 237 -1.91 -18.92 -21.72
N ALA A 238 -2.54 -17.77 -21.49
CA ALA A 238 -2.16 -16.51 -22.13
C ALA A 238 -0.77 -16.04 -21.68
N ILE A 239 -0.48 -16.18 -20.39
CA ILE A 239 0.84 -15.88 -19.82
C ILE A 239 1.90 -16.81 -20.42
N LEU A 240 1.63 -18.12 -20.51
CA LEU A 240 2.54 -19.09 -21.13
C LEU A 240 2.87 -18.71 -22.58
N ARG A 241 1.89 -18.35 -23.40
CA ARG A 241 2.12 -17.89 -24.78
C ARG A 241 3.03 -16.67 -24.84
N SER A 242 2.83 -15.71 -23.95
CA SER A 242 3.67 -14.50 -23.86
C SER A 242 5.11 -14.83 -23.46
N VAL A 243 5.30 -15.73 -22.49
CA VAL A 243 6.63 -16.18 -22.06
C VAL A 243 7.33 -16.98 -23.17
N LEU A 244 6.62 -17.88 -23.85
CA LEU A 244 7.10 -18.64 -25.00
C LEU A 244 7.65 -17.70 -26.09
N ALA A 245 6.82 -16.75 -26.53
CA ALA A 245 7.20 -15.77 -27.54
C ALA A 245 8.42 -14.94 -27.11
N ARG A 246 8.44 -14.47 -25.84
CA ARG A 246 9.57 -13.71 -25.29
C ARG A 246 10.89 -14.49 -25.26
N ARG A 247 10.82 -15.83 -25.16
CA ARG A 247 11.97 -16.73 -25.11
C ARG A 247 12.29 -17.41 -26.44
N GLY A 248 11.55 -17.10 -27.51
CA GLY A 248 11.76 -17.71 -28.82
C GLY A 248 11.38 -19.20 -28.88
N HIS A 249 10.40 -19.61 -28.08
CA HIS A 249 9.85 -20.97 -28.06
C HIS A 249 8.44 -21.00 -28.65
N ASP A 250 8.11 -22.10 -29.29
CA ASP A 250 6.74 -22.55 -29.58
C ASP A 250 6.41 -23.82 -28.76
N LEU A 251 5.16 -24.30 -28.84
CA LEU A 251 4.76 -25.52 -28.14
C LEU A 251 5.53 -26.76 -28.63
N THR A 252 5.91 -26.81 -29.90
CA THR A 252 6.70 -27.91 -30.48
C THR A 252 8.06 -28.03 -29.79
N SER A 253 8.78 -26.91 -29.69
CA SER A 253 10.09 -26.84 -29.07
C SER A 253 10.02 -27.10 -27.56
N LEU A 254 8.97 -26.60 -26.89
CA LEU A 254 8.74 -26.84 -25.47
C LEU A 254 8.42 -28.31 -25.20
N ALA A 255 7.57 -28.94 -26.01
CA ALA A 255 7.23 -30.36 -25.92
C ALA A 255 8.48 -31.23 -26.05
N ARG A 256 9.34 -30.94 -27.02
CA ARG A 256 10.61 -31.67 -27.22
C ARG A 256 11.55 -31.55 -26.03
N GLN A 257 11.65 -30.38 -25.39
CA GLN A 257 12.57 -30.16 -24.27
C GLN A 257 12.05 -30.68 -22.93
N THR A 258 10.74 -30.67 -22.74
CA THR A 258 10.09 -31.13 -21.50
C THR A 258 9.68 -32.60 -21.55
N GLY A 259 9.50 -33.17 -22.75
CA GLY A 259 8.88 -34.47 -22.96
C GLY A 259 7.35 -34.47 -22.82
N ILE A 260 6.72 -33.31 -22.60
CA ILE A 260 5.27 -33.18 -22.41
C ILE A 260 4.59 -33.04 -23.79
N PRO A 261 3.51 -33.79 -24.08
CA PRO A 261 2.78 -33.66 -25.34
C PRO A 261 2.27 -32.23 -25.59
N GLN A 262 2.36 -31.77 -26.84
CA GLN A 262 1.94 -30.42 -27.24
C GLN A 262 0.49 -30.10 -26.88
N GLU A 263 -0.41 -31.08 -27.01
CA GLU A 263 -1.83 -30.93 -26.68
C GLU A 263 -2.04 -30.52 -25.22
N ARG A 264 -1.27 -31.11 -24.29
CA ARG A 264 -1.31 -30.79 -22.86
C ARG A 264 -0.62 -29.47 -22.52
N LEU A 265 0.32 -29.01 -23.34
CA LEU A 265 0.98 -27.71 -23.14
C LEU A 265 0.11 -26.53 -23.59
N ALA A 266 -0.97 -26.78 -24.33
CA ALA A 266 -1.89 -25.74 -24.77
C ALA A 266 -2.72 -25.16 -23.61
N ASP A 267 -2.99 -25.96 -22.58
CA ASP A 267 -3.65 -25.55 -21.34
C ASP A 267 -2.85 -25.98 -20.12
N THR A 268 -2.30 -25.01 -19.39
CA THR A 268 -1.54 -25.27 -18.17
C THR A 268 -2.36 -25.94 -17.05
N ALA A 269 -3.69 -25.86 -17.10
CA ALA A 269 -4.55 -26.57 -16.14
C ALA A 269 -4.41 -28.10 -16.25
N ASP A 270 -3.98 -28.62 -17.39
CA ASP A 270 -3.75 -30.05 -17.63
C ASP A 270 -2.39 -30.53 -17.10
N LEU A 271 -1.55 -29.63 -16.58
CA LEU A 271 -0.21 -29.95 -16.09
C LEU A 271 -0.20 -30.15 -14.58
N THR A 272 0.58 -31.14 -14.14
CA THR A 272 0.95 -31.27 -12.72
C THR A 272 1.92 -30.17 -12.30
N LEU A 273 2.03 -29.90 -11.00
CA LEU A 273 2.95 -28.88 -10.49
C LEU A 273 4.41 -29.11 -10.91
N ASP A 274 4.86 -30.37 -10.98
CA ASP A 274 6.21 -30.71 -11.40
C ASP A 274 6.42 -30.48 -12.90
N GLU A 275 5.39 -30.72 -13.72
CA GLU A 275 5.40 -30.38 -15.14
C GLU A 275 5.44 -28.85 -15.35
N VAL A 276 4.66 -28.08 -14.59
CA VAL A 276 4.70 -26.61 -14.63
C VAL A 276 6.10 -26.09 -14.25
N ARG A 277 6.75 -26.69 -13.25
CA ARG A 277 8.14 -26.38 -12.88
C ARG A 277 9.14 -26.77 -13.98
N ALA A 278 8.92 -27.89 -14.66
CA ALA A 278 9.76 -28.31 -15.78
C ALA A 278 9.66 -27.33 -16.95
N VAL A 279 8.44 -26.91 -17.30
CA VAL A 279 8.19 -25.86 -18.30
C VAL A 279 8.88 -24.55 -17.90
N ALA A 280 8.69 -24.11 -16.66
CA ALA A 280 9.28 -22.86 -16.17
C ALA A 280 10.81 -22.88 -16.19
N ARG A 281 11.42 -24.04 -15.90
CA ARG A 281 12.88 -24.23 -15.99
C ARG A 281 13.39 -24.06 -17.42
N VAL A 282 12.71 -24.65 -18.41
CA VAL A 282 13.05 -24.49 -19.84
C VAL A 282 12.95 -23.03 -20.26
N LEU A 283 11.88 -22.34 -19.84
CA LEU A 283 11.62 -20.95 -20.22
C LEU A 283 12.37 -19.92 -19.35
N ALA A 284 13.15 -20.37 -18.36
CA ALA A 284 13.81 -19.53 -17.37
C ALA A 284 12.86 -18.47 -16.78
N THR A 285 11.69 -18.90 -16.32
CA THR A 285 10.67 -18.06 -15.68
C THR A 285 10.29 -18.61 -14.30
N ASP A 286 9.60 -17.80 -13.50
CA ASP A 286 9.02 -18.25 -12.25
C ASP A 286 7.76 -19.09 -12.53
N TYR A 287 7.73 -20.34 -12.10
CA TYR A 287 6.59 -21.23 -12.34
C TYR A 287 5.28 -20.72 -11.70
N ARG A 288 5.36 -19.86 -10.68
CA ARG A 288 4.20 -19.37 -9.93
C ARG A 288 3.27 -18.50 -10.77
N ILE A 289 3.78 -17.82 -11.80
CA ILE A 289 2.96 -17.00 -12.72
C ILE A 289 2.11 -17.86 -13.67
N LEU A 290 2.41 -19.16 -13.76
CA LEU A 290 1.69 -20.13 -14.59
C LEU A 290 0.65 -20.93 -13.77
N LEU A 291 0.48 -20.59 -12.49
CA LEU A 291 -0.55 -21.19 -11.64
C LEU A 291 -1.85 -20.38 -11.76
N PRO A 292 -3.02 -21.04 -11.71
CA PRO A 292 -4.29 -20.33 -11.69
C PRO A 292 -4.42 -19.47 -10.42
N ALA A 293 -4.86 -18.23 -10.60
CA ALA A 293 -5.15 -17.34 -9.48
C ALA A 293 -6.42 -17.78 -8.72
N MET A 294 -6.44 -17.59 -7.40
CA MET A 294 -7.66 -17.78 -6.61
C MET A 294 -8.62 -16.61 -6.86
N ARG A 295 -9.75 -16.89 -7.50
CA ARG A 295 -10.83 -15.92 -7.73
C ARG A 295 -11.99 -16.21 -6.79
N GLU A 296 -12.12 -15.38 -5.76
CA GLU A 296 -13.30 -15.35 -4.89
C GLU A 296 -13.89 -13.95 -4.97
N HIS A 297 -14.99 -13.81 -5.70
CA HIS A 297 -15.77 -12.59 -5.81
C HIS A 297 -17.17 -12.92 -6.33
N ASP A 298 -18.13 -12.01 -6.13
CA ASP A 298 -19.47 -12.14 -6.72
C ASP A 298 -19.53 -11.60 -8.16
N GLN A 299 -20.75 -11.45 -8.68
CA GLN A 299 -21.03 -11.02 -10.05
C GLN A 299 -20.55 -9.60 -10.37
N VAL A 300 -20.38 -8.73 -9.38
CA VAL A 300 -19.83 -7.37 -9.56
C VAL A 300 -18.38 -7.27 -9.10
N GLY A 301 -17.73 -8.41 -8.79
CA GLY A 301 -16.33 -8.48 -8.42
C GLY A 301 -16.02 -8.22 -6.95
N LYS A 302 -17.03 -8.02 -6.08
CA LYS A 302 -16.80 -7.74 -4.66
C LYS A 302 -16.69 -9.02 -3.82
N THR A 303 -16.04 -8.91 -2.67
CA THR A 303 -16.16 -9.89 -1.58
C THR A 303 -16.88 -9.27 -0.41
N PHE A 304 -17.77 -10.01 0.24
CA PHE A 304 -18.61 -9.49 1.32
C PHE A 304 -18.39 -10.28 2.61
N ARG A 305 -18.41 -9.59 3.74
CA ARG A 305 -18.38 -10.21 5.06
C ARG A 305 -19.45 -9.59 5.96
N SER A 306 -20.35 -10.45 6.43
CA SER A 306 -21.41 -10.06 7.35
C SER A 306 -20.88 -9.89 8.79
N VAL A 307 -21.61 -9.13 9.61
CA VAL A 307 -21.40 -9.06 11.08
C VAL A 307 -21.27 -10.45 11.68
N GLU A 308 -22.15 -11.40 11.35
CA GLU A 308 -22.10 -12.76 11.92
C GLU A 308 -20.85 -13.50 11.46
N SER A 309 -20.42 -13.33 10.20
CA SER A 309 -19.17 -13.92 9.70
C SER A 309 -17.92 -13.30 10.34
N SER A 310 -17.97 -12.02 10.71
CA SER A 310 -16.92 -11.37 11.49
C SER A 310 -16.90 -11.88 12.93
N VAL A 311 -18.06 -11.93 13.60
CA VAL A 311 -18.20 -12.49 14.96
C VAL A 311 -17.76 -13.96 15.02
N ALA A 312 -18.12 -14.78 14.04
CA ALA A 312 -17.69 -16.18 13.96
C ALA A 312 -16.17 -16.34 13.77
N SER A 313 -15.45 -15.27 13.40
CA SER A 313 -13.98 -15.29 13.21
C SER A 313 -13.18 -14.74 14.39
N ILE A 314 -13.85 -14.43 15.50
CA ILE A 314 -13.23 -13.96 16.73
C ILE A 314 -12.20 -14.99 17.20
N ARG A 315 -10.99 -14.51 17.49
CA ARG A 315 -9.88 -15.32 17.99
C ARG A 315 -8.92 -14.49 18.82
N PRO A 316 -8.21 -15.10 19.79
CA PRO A 316 -7.11 -14.44 20.46
C PRO A 316 -5.96 -14.17 19.46
N PHE A 317 -5.37 -13.00 19.56
CA PHE A 317 -4.18 -12.62 18.80
C PHE A 317 -3.33 -11.66 19.64
N ARG A 318 -2.19 -12.15 20.13
CA ARG A 318 -1.31 -11.38 21.03
C ARG A 318 -2.09 -10.86 22.24
N SER A 319 -1.96 -9.58 22.61
CA SER A 319 -2.70 -8.95 23.70
C SER A 319 -4.14 -8.55 23.37
N TYR A 320 -4.73 -9.09 22.29
CA TYR A 320 -6.04 -8.66 21.75
C TYR A 320 -6.94 -9.84 21.41
N GLU A 321 -8.23 -9.56 21.26
CA GLU A 321 -9.14 -10.37 20.44
C GLU A 321 -9.35 -9.69 19.10
N VAL A 322 -9.40 -10.47 18.02
CA VAL A 322 -9.56 -9.93 16.67
C VAL A 322 -10.64 -10.66 15.90
N ALA A 323 -11.37 -9.92 15.08
CA ALA A 323 -12.32 -10.44 14.10
C ALA A 323 -11.94 -9.93 12.71
N SER A 324 -12.12 -10.75 11.69
CA SER A 324 -11.75 -10.39 10.33
C SER A 324 -12.78 -9.44 9.70
N LEU A 325 -12.29 -8.47 8.93
CA LEU A 325 -13.09 -7.76 7.93
C LEU A 325 -13.15 -8.58 6.63
N ALA A 326 -13.87 -8.08 5.63
CA ALA A 326 -13.80 -8.60 4.27
C ALA A 326 -12.36 -8.55 3.74
N ALA A 327 -12.01 -9.56 2.95
CA ALA A 327 -10.72 -9.70 2.29
C ALA A 327 -10.94 -10.36 0.92
N ALA A 328 -9.95 -10.26 0.04
CA ALA A 328 -10.00 -10.81 -1.29
C ALA A 328 -8.65 -11.45 -1.65
N PRO A 329 -8.58 -12.75 -2.02
CA PRO A 329 -7.31 -13.40 -2.36
C PRO A 329 -6.56 -12.75 -3.53
N HIS A 330 -7.29 -12.09 -4.44
CA HIS A 330 -6.72 -11.33 -5.56
C HIS A 330 -6.18 -9.94 -5.16
N LEU A 331 -6.32 -9.55 -3.88
CA LEU A 331 -5.84 -8.29 -3.29
C LEU A 331 -5.13 -8.56 -1.95
N PRO A 332 -4.04 -9.34 -1.94
CA PRO A 332 -3.43 -9.85 -0.71
C PRO A 332 -2.84 -8.77 0.20
N ASP A 333 -2.47 -7.61 -0.36
CA ASP A 333 -1.90 -6.50 0.39
C ASP A 333 -2.96 -5.63 1.11
N LEU A 334 -4.25 -5.82 0.78
CA LEU A 334 -5.37 -5.08 1.36
C LEU A 334 -5.99 -5.90 2.49
N THR A 335 -5.77 -5.47 3.74
CA THR A 335 -6.16 -6.25 4.93
C THR A 335 -6.96 -5.42 5.92
N GLY A 336 -7.78 -6.09 6.73
CA GLY A 336 -8.64 -5.44 7.70
C GLY A 336 -9.03 -6.34 8.87
N LEU A 337 -9.01 -5.77 10.09
CA LEU A 337 -9.42 -6.42 11.33
C LEU A 337 -10.22 -5.45 12.19
N TYR A 338 -11.25 -5.96 12.86
CA TYR A 338 -11.69 -5.42 14.14
C TYR A 338 -10.74 -5.94 15.22
N MET A 339 -10.34 -5.09 16.17
CA MET A 339 -9.45 -5.45 17.26
C MET A 339 -9.99 -4.89 18.58
N HIS A 340 -10.30 -5.80 19.50
CA HIS A 340 -10.72 -5.49 20.86
C HIS A 340 -9.50 -5.39 21.77
N VAL A 341 -9.39 -4.28 22.49
CA VAL A 341 -8.30 -3.99 23.43
C VAL A 341 -8.88 -4.05 24.83
N ASP A 342 -8.54 -5.09 25.59
CA ASP A 342 -8.90 -5.22 26.99
C ASP A 342 -7.78 -5.90 27.77
N ASN A 343 -6.72 -5.14 28.05
CA ASN A 343 -5.53 -5.67 28.71
C ASN A 343 -5.17 -4.95 30.02
N GLY A 344 -5.88 -3.86 30.37
CA GLY A 344 -5.84 -3.20 31.68
C GLY A 344 -4.45 -2.76 32.17
N THR A 345 -3.43 -2.78 31.32
CA THR A 345 -2.04 -2.56 31.73
C THR A 345 -1.60 -1.13 31.47
N PRO A 346 -0.99 -0.45 32.47
CA PRO A 346 -0.35 0.84 32.26
C PRO A 346 1.01 0.72 31.55
N LYS A 347 1.51 -0.50 31.35
CA LYS A 347 2.82 -0.75 30.72
C LYS A 347 2.72 -0.69 29.20
N PRO A 348 3.81 -0.29 28.50
CA PRO A 348 3.86 -0.37 27.04
C PRO A 348 3.61 -1.78 26.51
N VAL A 349 2.73 -1.89 25.52
CA VAL A 349 2.49 -3.11 24.75
C VAL A 349 3.13 -2.92 23.37
N LEU A 350 4.08 -3.78 22.99
CA LEU A 350 4.86 -3.67 21.75
C LEU A 350 4.91 -5.02 21.00
N ASP A 351 3.77 -5.70 20.91
CA ASP A 351 3.64 -7.07 20.39
C ASP A 351 3.08 -7.15 18.96
N LEU A 352 2.84 -6.00 18.32
CA LEU A 352 2.52 -5.86 16.90
C LEU A 352 3.74 -5.35 16.11
N CYS A 353 3.92 -5.88 14.91
CA CYS A 353 4.95 -5.44 13.97
C CYS A 353 4.55 -5.91 12.56
N ASP A 354 3.96 -5.02 11.78
CA ASP A 354 3.46 -5.33 10.44
C ASP A 354 4.57 -5.14 9.39
N PHE A 355 4.55 -5.96 8.33
CA PHE A 355 5.52 -5.86 7.23
C PHE A 355 5.21 -4.73 6.24
N ALA A 356 4.02 -4.12 6.37
CA ALA A 356 3.51 -3.02 5.56
C ALA A 356 2.90 -1.93 6.47
N GLU A 357 2.35 -0.87 5.87
CA GLU A 357 1.76 0.23 6.62
C GLU A 357 0.46 -0.20 7.30
N ALA A 358 0.24 0.30 8.51
CA ALA A 358 -0.99 0.07 9.26
C ALA A 358 -1.69 1.39 9.58
N HIS A 359 -2.98 1.45 9.31
CA HIS A 359 -3.87 2.53 9.71
C HIS A 359 -4.84 2.03 10.78
N TYR A 360 -5.08 2.87 11.78
CA TYR A 360 -5.95 2.57 12.90
C TYR A 360 -7.02 3.65 13.03
N LEU A 361 -8.25 3.23 13.32
CA LEU A 361 -9.33 4.10 13.80
C LEU A 361 -9.82 3.57 15.15
N VAL A 362 -9.82 4.40 16.17
CA VAL A 362 -10.45 4.09 17.45
C VAL A 362 -11.96 4.21 17.28
N LEU A 363 -12.68 3.11 17.56
CA LEU A 363 -14.14 3.07 17.51
C LEU A 363 -14.73 3.57 18.83
N ASP A 364 -14.21 3.07 19.95
CA ASP A 364 -14.66 3.38 21.29
C ASP A 364 -13.53 3.26 22.32
N GLY A 365 -13.83 3.73 23.53
CA GLY A 365 -12.90 3.71 24.66
C GLY A 365 -11.85 4.83 24.61
N GLU A 366 -10.99 4.81 25.62
CA GLU A 366 -9.81 5.65 25.73
C GLU A 366 -8.59 4.74 25.87
N ILE A 367 -7.87 4.57 24.77
CA ILE A 367 -6.78 3.60 24.64
C ILE A 367 -5.47 4.29 24.27
N THR A 368 -4.36 3.67 24.61
CA THR A 368 -3.02 4.21 24.38
C THR A 368 -2.31 3.38 23.32
N LEU A 369 -1.88 4.03 22.24
CA LEU A 369 -0.93 3.47 21.27
C LEU A 369 0.48 3.64 21.83
N TRP A 370 1.26 2.57 21.80
CA TRP A 370 2.69 2.55 22.13
C TRP A 370 3.48 2.16 20.89
N TRP A 371 4.66 2.74 20.70
CA TRP A 371 5.55 2.36 19.60
C TRP A 371 7.02 2.49 19.98
N ARG A 372 7.86 1.72 19.30
CA ARG A 372 9.31 1.87 19.36
C ARG A 372 9.76 2.98 18.41
N GLN A 373 10.63 3.84 18.89
CA GLN A 373 11.26 4.92 18.12
C GLN A 373 12.77 4.96 18.41
N GLU A 374 13.52 5.70 17.60
CA GLU A 374 14.94 5.93 17.88
C GLU A 374 15.09 6.64 19.23
N SER A 375 16.01 6.14 20.07
CA SER A 375 16.34 6.76 21.34
C SER A 375 16.95 8.15 21.08
N GLY A 376 16.24 9.20 21.49
CA GLY A 376 16.68 10.58 21.34
C GLY A 376 17.08 11.21 22.66
N ARG A 377 18.05 12.13 22.63
CA ARG A 377 18.26 13.08 23.73
C ARG A 377 17.15 14.14 23.64
N ARG A 378 16.11 14.06 24.47
CA ARG A 378 15.16 15.18 24.62
C ARG A 378 15.78 16.22 25.54
N GLN A 379 15.91 17.45 25.04
CA GLN A 379 16.14 18.64 25.87
C GLN A 379 14.77 19.26 26.15
N GLU A 380 14.11 18.81 27.21
CA GLU A 380 12.99 19.56 27.80
C GLU A 380 13.47 20.13 29.13
N SER A 381 13.43 21.46 29.26
CA SER A 381 13.61 22.16 30.55
C SER A 381 14.89 21.81 31.33
N GLY A 382 16.04 21.77 30.65
CA GLY A 382 17.36 21.73 31.29
C GLY A 382 17.71 20.45 32.04
N ARG A 383 16.88 19.40 31.97
CA ARG A 383 17.19 18.05 32.46
C ARG A 383 17.36 17.12 31.27
N GLN A 384 18.56 16.55 31.13
CA GLN A 384 18.80 15.44 30.22
C GLN A 384 18.06 14.22 30.77
N GLN A 385 17.03 13.77 30.05
CA GLN A 385 16.39 12.49 30.31
C GLN A 385 16.57 11.63 29.05
N GLU A 386 17.26 10.51 29.18
CA GLU A 386 17.29 9.50 28.13
C GLU A 386 15.87 8.97 27.95
N SER A 387 15.29 9.15 26.76
CA SER A 387 14.05 8.46 26.43
C SER A 387 14.36 6.98 26.27
N ASP A 388 13.57 6.11 26.88
CA ASP A 388 13.64 4.64 26.78
C ASP A 388 13.37 4.08 25.36
N GLY A 389 13.27 4.95 24.35
CA GLY A 389 12.99 4.59 22.97
C GLY A 389 11.53 4.21 22.73
N ILE A 390 10.63 4.56 23.65
CA ILE A 390 9.20 4.27 23.54
C ILE A 390 8.40 5.57 23.41
N GLY A 391 7.62 5.66 22.35
CA GLY A 391 6.61 6.70 22.16
C GLY A 391 5.23 6.22 22.61
N SER A 392 4.36 7.15 22.99
CA SER A 392 2.98 6.84 23.31
C SER A 392 2.02 7.98 22.97
N ALA A 393 0.77 7.63 22.70
CA ALA A 393 -0.31 8.58 22.50
C ALA A 393 -1.64 7.98 22.91
N ARG A 394 -2.42 8.75 23.67
CA ARG A 394 -3.77 8.38 24.07
C ARG A 394 -4.78 8.90 23.05
N LEU A 395 -5.68 8.03 22.61
CA LEU A 395 -6.68 8.31 21.60
C LEU A 395 -8.06 7.83 22.08
N THR A 396 -9.09 8.57 21.66
CA THR A 396 -10.51 8.26 21.90
C THR A 396 -11.21 8.03 20.56
N GLY A 397 -12.50 7.68 20.58
CA GLY A 397 -13.30 7.50 19.37
C GLY A 397 -13.10 8.60 18.32
N ASP A 398 -12.98 8.21 17.05
CA ASP A 398 -12.54 9.01 15.88
C ASP A 398 -11.05 9.39 15.86
N GLY A 399 -10.29 9.12 16.92
CA GLY A 399 -8.84 9.17 16.90
C GLY A 399 -8.26 8.15 15.94
N SER A 400 -7.23 8.51 15.20
CA SER A 400 -6.59 7.63 14.22
C SER A 400 -5.07 7.72 14.25
N ALA A 401 -4.44 6.66 13.78
CA ALA A 401 -2.99 6.56 13.68
C ALA A 401 -2.58 5.88 12.38
N TRP A 402 -1.43 6.28 11.84
CA TRP A 402 -0.68 5.54 10.85
C TRP A 402 0.63 5.08 11.48
N VAL A 403 1.04 3.85 11.20
CA VAL A 403 2.27 3.25 11.69
C VAL A 403 3.06 2.72 10.48
N SER A 404 4.34 3.09 10.40
CA SER A 404 5.21 2.66 9.29
C SER A 404 5.53 1.17 9.37
N PRO A 405 5.92 0.53 8.24
CA PRO A 405 6.33 -0.87 8.23
C PRO A 405 7.43 -1.18 9.24
N PHE A 406 7.39 -2.37 9.82
CA PHE A 406 8.37 -2.93 10.76
C PHE A 406 8.55 -2.15 12.08
N VAL A 407 7.63 -1.26 12.44
CA VAL A 407 7.62 -0.59 13.74
C VAL A 407 6.95 -1.49 14.76
N ALA A 408 7.69 -1.86 15.80
CA ALA A 408 7.12 -2.53 16.96
C ALA A 408 6.17 -1.57 17.69
N HIS A 409 4.91 -1.96 17.84
CA HIS A 409 3.86 -1.15 18.43
C HIS A 409 2.79 -2.01 19.10
N GLY A 410 1.81 -1.38 19.75
CA GLY A 410 0.68 -2.07 20.38
C GLY A 410 -0.24 -1.12 21.13
N TRP A 411 -1.38 -1.63 21.57
CA TRP A 411 -2.41 -0.85 22.25
C TRP A 411 -2.63 -1.35 23.68
N SER A 412 -2.85 -0.42 24.61
CA SER A 412 -3.30 -0.75 25.96
C SER A 412 -4.53 0.06 26.38
N GLY A 413 -5.26 -0.46 27.37
CA GLY A 413 -6.49 0.14 27.88
C GLY A 413 -7.70 -0.78 27.72
N SER A 414 -8.87 -0.16 27.59
CA SER A 414 -10.16 -0.81 27.34
C SER A 414 -10.90 -0.05 26.24
N GLY A 415 -11.19 -0.71 25.12
CA GLY A 415 -11.85 -0.11 23.95
C GLY A 415 -11.66 -0.96 22.70
N SER A 416 -11.92 -0.38 21.53
CA SER A 416 -11.73 -1.10 20.27
C SER A 416 -11.23 -0.23 19.12
N VAL A 417 -10.56 -0.87 18.17
CA VAL A 417 -10.04 -0.23 16.97
C VAL A 417 -10.34 -1.05 15.72
N VAL A 418 -10.49 -0.35 14.60
CA VAL A 418 -10.36 -0.96 13.28
C VAL A 418 -8.90 -0.81 12.83
N LYS A 419 -8.26 -1.93 12.52
CA LYS A 419 -6.93 -1.99 11.91
C LYS A 419 -7.08 -2.26 10.41
N LEU A 420 -6.48 -1.43 9.59
CA LEU A 420 -6.46 -1.53 8.13
C LEU A 420 -5.02 -1.54 7.66
N GLY A 421 -4.69 -2.46 6.75
CA GLY A 421 -3.34 -2.61 6.21
C GLY A 421 -3.33 -2.46 4.71
N SER A 422 -2.40 -1.64 4.21
CA SER A 422 -2.01 -1.57 2.80
C SER A 422 -0.56 -1.08 2.73
N GLY A 423 0.05 -1.07 1.56
CA GLY A 423 1.36 -0.46 1.43
C GLY A 423 1.96 -0.70 0.06
N LYS A 424 2.93 0.15 -0.29
CA LYS A 424 3.74 -0.08 -1.49
C LYS A 424 4.71 -1.25 -1.27
N HIS A 425 5.29 -1.31 -0.07
CA HIS A 425 6.32 -2.30 0.31
C HIS A 425 6.19 -2.64 1.81
N LEU A 426 6.44 -3.88 2.24
CA LEU A 426 6.58 -5.06 1.39
C LEU A 426 5.20 -5.55 0.91
N SER A 427 5.03 -5.71 -0.39
CA SER A 427 3.86 -6.31 -1.04
C SER A 427 4.08 -7.81 -1.29
N TYR A 428 3.02 -8.52 -1.69
CA TYR A 428 3.14 -9.91 -2.13
C TYR A 428 4.11 -10.07 -3.33
N VAL A 429 4.20 -9.06 -4.20
CA VAL A 429 5.16 -9.03 -5.32
C VAL A 429 6.59 -8.90 -4.80
N ASP A 430 6.81 -8.07 -3.79
CA ASP A 430 8.14 -7.96 -3.16
C ASP A 430 8.55 -9.29 -2.51
N TYR A 431 7.62 -10.03 -1.90
CA TYR A 431 7.89 -11.36 -1.37
C TYR A 431 8.24 -12.38 -2.47
N LEU A 432 7.58 -12.29 -3.63
CA LEU A 432 7.92 -13.10 -4.80
C LEU A 432 9.37 -12.84 -5.21
N GLU A 433 9.77 -11.57 -5.35
CA GLU A 433 11.12 -11.18 -5.73
C GLU A 433 12.17 -11.53 -4.66
N LEU A 434 11.88 -11.28 -3.39
CA LEU A 434 12.77 -11.64 -2.28
C LEU A 434 13.03 -13.15 -2.24
N SER A 435 12.04 -13.98 -2.60
CA SER A 435 12.22 -15.43 -2.69
C SER A 435 13.09 -15.87 -3.88
N ASN A 436 13.18 -15.06 -4.94
CA ASN A 436 14.06 -15.29 -6.09
C ASN A 436 15.45 -14.67 -5.89
N THR A 437 15.61 -13.77 -4.93
CA THR A 437 16.85 -13.02 -4.68
C THR A 437 17.87 -13.84 -3.89
N PHE A 438 19.03 -14.13 -4.50
CA PHE A 438 20.16 -14.75 -3.80
C PHE A 438 20.66 -13.86 -2.66
N GLN A 439 20.73 -14.40 -1.44
CA GLN A 439 21.14 -13.65 -0.24
C GLN A 439 20.35 -12.36 -0.02
N ALA A 440 19.01 -12.40 -0.16
CA ALA A 440 18.11 -11.24 -0.03
C ALA A 440 18.44 -10.31 1.17
N GLN A 441 18.74 -10.87 2.36
CA GLN A 441 19.13 -10.07 3.52
C GLN A 441 20.40 -9.23 3.27
N ARG A 442 21.41 -9.81 2.62
CA ARG A 442 22.65 -9.12 2.27
C ARG A 442 22.36 -8.04 1.23
N VAL A 443 21.53 -8.34 0.22
CA VAL A 443 21.11 -7.37 -0.80
C VAL A 443 20.40 -6.17 -0.15
N LEU A 444 19.48 -6.39 0.78
CA LEU A 444 18.78 -5.32 1.50
C LEU A 444 19.72 -4.49 2.38
N ARG A 445 20.61 -5.16 3.14
CA ARG A 445 21.62 -4.48 3.96
C ARG A 445 22.59 -3.66 3.12
N ARG A 446 22.99 -4.20 1.96
CA ARG A 446 23.83 -3.51 1.00
C ARG A 446 23.06 -2.36 0.36
N GLY A 447 21.84 -2.53 -0.11
CA GLY A 447 21.07 -1.45 -0.75
C GLY A 447 20.73 -0.29 0.18
N ARG A 448 20.62 -0.53 1.50
CA ARG A 448 20.31 0.53 2.46
C ARG A 448 21.48 1.49 2.65
N ARG A 449 21.37 2.70 2.08
CA ARG A 449 22.33 3.82 2.23
C ARG A 449 23.76 3.49 1.80
N ASP A 450 23.93 2.58 0.87
CA ASP A 450 25.26 2.29 0.33
C ASP A 450 25.71 3.38 -0.63
N ARG A 451 26.88 3.94 -0.31
CA ARG A 451 27.43 5.15 -0.93
C ARG A 451 28.77 4.93 -1.61
N LEU A 452 29.49 3.86 -1.26
CA LEU A 452 30.95 3.81 -1.45
C LEU A 452 31.46 2.49 -2.02
N GLY A 453 30.60 1.59 -2.48
CA GLY A 453 31.06 0.50 -3.34
C GLY A 453 30.12 0.17 -4.50
N TRP A 454 29.44 1.21 -5.01
CA TRP A 454 28.78 1.19 -6.32
C TRP A 454 29.64 2.05 -7.24
N GLY A 455 30.14 1.48 -8.34
CA GLY A 455 30.97 2.19 -9.32
C GLY A 455 32.48 1.92 -9.21
N TYR A 456 33.22 2.52 -10.13
CA TYR A 456 34.65 2.27 -10.38
C TYR A 456 35.59 3.05 -9.44
N ASP A 457 35.02 3.86 -8.56
CA ASP A 457 35.76 4.67 -7.59
C ASP A 457 36.20 3.74 -6.44
N GLY A 458 37.26 2.98 -6.69
CA GLY A 458 37.88 2.12 -5.68
C GLY A 458 38.31 2.95 -4.49
N GLN A 459 37.79 2.64 -3.30
CA GLN A 459 38.33 3.23 -2.08
C GLN A 459 39.80 2.84 -1.95
N LYS A 460 40.70 3.82 -1.97
CA LYS A 460 42.02 3.65 -1.38
C LYS A 460 41.81 3.38 0.12
N GLY A 461 41.79 2.11 0.52
CA GLY A 461 41.97 1.70 1.92
C GLY A 461 40.78 1.10 2.66
N ALA A 462 39.76 0.53 2.01
CA ALA A 462 38.76 -0.28 2.73
C ALA A 462 39.16 -1.76 2.77
N PRO A 463 39.11 -2.44 3.94
CA PRO A 463 39.36 -3.87 4.03
C PRO A 463 38.21 -4.64 3.35
N GLY A 464 38.59 -5.63 2.53
CA GLY A 464 37.68 -6.44 1.71
C GLY A 464 36.81 -7.43 2.46
#